data_AF-A0A7H1C5C2-F1
#
_entry.id   AF-A0A7H1C5C2-F1
#
_cell.length_a   1.000
_cell.length_b   1.000
_cell.length_c   1.000
_cell.angle_alpha   90.00
_cell.angle_beta   90.00
_cell.angle_gamma   90.00
#
_symmetry.space_group_name_H-M   'P 1'
#
loop_
_entity.id
_entity.type
_entity.pdbx_description
1 polymer ?
#
loop_
_entity_poly.entity_id
_entity_poly.type
_entity_poly.pdbx_seq_one_letter_code
_entity_poly.pdbx_strand_id
1 'polypeptide(L)'
;MRLAIRHYLETNKGKKTPIFTFLSLYSDNEPYPLHELLIMLGKRIEALEVRYKAMPVENDLITLSILRKQLAQLRKVAERKE
;
A
#
# COMPACT_ATOMS: atom_id res chain seq x y z
N MET A 1 0.31 -6.51 3.60
CA MET A 1 0.01 -5.30 2.79
C MET A 1 -0.62 -4.16 3.60
N ARG A 2 -1.83 -4.27 4.20
CA ARG A 2 -2.42 -3.18 5.02
C ARG A 2 -1.49 -2.66 6.13
N LEU A 3 -0.77 -3.58 6.79
CA LEU A 3 0.20 -3.24 7.83
C LEU A 3 1.45 -2.53 7.30
N ALA A 4 1.94 -2.89 6.11
CA ALA A 4 3.08 -2.23 5.46
C ALA A 4 2.73 -0.78 5.05
N ILE A 5 1.54 -0.57 4.48
CA ILE A 5 1.02 0.77 4.19
C ILE A 5 0.98 1.60 5.48
N ARG A 6 0.45 1.02 6.55
CA ARG A 6 0.37 1.67 7.86
C ARG A 6 1.74 2.02 8.43
N HIS A 7 2.75 1.14 8.33
CA HIS A 7 4.12 1.41 8.75
C HIS A 7 4.68 2.68 8.10
N TYR A 8 4.59 2.80 6.78
CA TYR A 8 5.07 4.01 6.07
C TYR A 8 4.25 5.26 6.41
N LEU A 9 2.94 5.13 6.61
CA LEU A 9 2.08 6.29 6.93
C LEU A 9 2.18 6.77 8.38
N GLU A 10 2.44 5.86 9.34
CA GLU A 10 2.53 6.17 10.77
C GLU A 10 3.94 6.55 11.20
N THR A 11 4.98 5.94 10.61
CA THR A 11 6.39 6.32 10.84
C THR A 11 6.63 7.79 10.46
N ASN A 12 6.00 8.27 9.38
CA ASN A 12 6.07 9.67 8.96
C ASN A 12 5.32 10.66 9.87
N LYS A 13 4.50 10.18 10.82
CA LYS A 13 3.76 11.02 11.76
C LYS A 13 4.44 11.13 13.13
N GLY A 14 5.73 10.78 13.22
CA GLY A 14 6.50 10.83 14.47
C GLY A 14 6.13 9.74 15.49
N LYS A 15 5.22 8.81 15.14
CA LYS A 15 4.94 7.62 15.94
C LYS A 15 5.85 6.51 15.44
N LYS A 16 6.81 6.07 16.28
CA LYS A 16 7.57 4.83 16.05
C LYS A 16 6.56 3.69 15.95
N THR A 17 6.23 3.30 14.73
CA THR A 17 5.39 2.13 14.50
C THR A 17 6.27 0.92 14.79
N PRO A 18 5.89 0.03 15.72
CA PRO A 18 6.64 -1.19 15.94
C PRO A 18 6.80 -1.92 14.60
N ILE A 19 8.04 -2.32 14.32
CA ILE A 19 8.41 -3.09 13.13
C ILE A 19 7.76 -4.46 13.30
N PHE A 20 6.53 -4.62 12.80
CA PHE A 20 5.85 -5.90 12.79
C PHE A 20 6.07 -6.58 11.44
N THR A 21 7.05 -7.49 11.49
CA THR A 21 7.21 -8.75 10.75
C THR A 21 5.95 -9.18 10.00
N PHE A 22 6.01 -9.23 8.67
CA PHE A 22 5.45 -10.32 7.86
C PHE A 22 6.09 -10.29 6.45
N LEU A 23 7.30 -10.87 6.43
CA LEU A 23 8.00 -11.64 5.39
C LEU A 23 8.13 -11.07 3.96
N SER A 24 9.27 -10.42 3.73
CA SER A 24 10.14 -10.78 2.61
C SER A 24 10.45 -12.29 2.69
N LEU A 25 10.53 -13.01 1.55
CA LEU A 25 10.98 -14.42 1.52
C LEU A 25 12.42 -14.60 2.04
N TYR A 26 13.16 -13.51 2.22
CA TYR A 26 14.60 -13.51 2.49
C TYR A 26 14.98 -12.91 3.85
N SER A 27 14.09 -12.20 4.55
CA SER A 27 14.37 -11.65 5.89
C SER A 27 13.09 -11.28 6.64
N ASP A 28 12.97 -11.80 7.86
CA ASP A 28 11.90 -11.45 8.80
C ASP A 28 12.04 -10.01 9.36
N ASN A 29 13.22 -9.41 9.22
CA ASN A 29 13.55 -8.13 9.84
C ASN A 29 13.38 -6.91 8.91
N GLU A 30 13.07 -7.11 7.63
CA GLU A 30 12.96 -6.02 6.66
C GLU A 30 11.52 -5.77 6.22
N PRO A 31 11.01 -4.52 6.34
CA PRO A 31 9.73 -4.18 5.74
C PRO A 31 9.82 -4.30 4.20
N TYR A 32 8.71 -4.65 3.56
CA TYR A 32 8.61 -4.66 2.09
C TYR A 32 9.19 -3.34 1.53
N PRO A 33 10.09 -3.39 0.52
CA PRO A 33 10.62 -2.19 -0.09
C PRO A 33 9.49 -1.27 -0.56
N LEU A 34 9.59 0.03 -0.29
CA LEU A 34 8.55 1.00 -0.64
C LEU A 34 8.20 0.94 -2.13
N HIS A 35 9.20 0.73 -2.99
CA HIS A 35 9.04 0.57 -4.43
C HIS A 35 8.17 -0.64 -4.79
N GLU A 36 8.43 -1.80 -4.21
CA GLU A 36 7.63 -3.01 -4.43
C GLU A 36 6.21 -2.85 -3.90
N LEU A 37 6.05 -2.18 -2.76
CA LEU A 37 4.72 -1.88 -2.20
C LEU A 37 3.90 -0.99 -3.14
N LEU A 38 4.52 0.00 -3.77
CA LEU A 38 3.89 0.85 -4.78
C LEU A 38 3.44 0.04 -6.00
N ILE A 39 4.31 -0.85 -6.52
CA ILE A 39 3.99 -1.73 -7.67
C ILE A 39 2.82 -2.65 -7.32
N MET A 40 2.88 -3.33 -6.17
CA MET A 40 1.85 -4.26 -5.73
C MET A 40 0.49 -3.58 -5.51
N LEU A 41 0.50 -2.36 -4.95
CA LEU A 41 -0.70 -1.56 -4.78
C LEU A 41 -1.30 -1.13 -6.12
N GLY A 42 -0.45 -0.74 -7.09
CA GLY A 42 -0.87 -0.42 -8.45
C GLY A 42 -1.54 -1.59 -9.15
N LYS A 43 -0.88 -2.76 -9.19
CA LYS A 43 -1.44 -3.98 -9.79
C LYS A 43 -2.78 -4.39 -9.17
N ARG A 44 -2.93 -4.20 -7.85
CA ARG A 44 -4.18 -4.50 -7.14
C ARG A 44 -5.32 -3.56 -7.54
N ILE A 45 -5.03 -2.28 -7.76
CA ILE A 45 -6.01 -1.30 -8.25
C ILE A 45 -6.46 -1.70 -9.66
N GLU A 46 -5.52 -1.98 -10.57
CA GLU A 46 -5.83 -2.38 -11.94
C GLU A 46 -6.71 -3.65 -11.99
N ALA A 47 -6.35 -4.68 -11.22
CA ALA A 47 -7.14 -5.91 -11.16
C ALA A 47 -8.57 -5.66 -10.65
N LEU A 48 -8.73 -4.75 -9.69
CA LEU A 48 -10.05 -4.42 -9.14
C LEU A 48 -10.85 -3.53 -10.10
N GLU A 49 -10.22 -2.65 -10.86
CA GLU A 49 -10.85 -1.87 -11.93
C GLU A 49 -11.35 -2.76 -13.06
N VAL A 50 -10.57 -3.76 -13.48
CA VAL A 50 -10.98 -4.74 -14.49
C VAL A 50 -12.20 -5.53 -14.01
N ARG A 51 -12.18 -5.99 -12.75
CA ARG A 51 -13.33 -6.68 -12.14
C ARG A 51 -14.55 -5.78 -12.06
N TYR A 52 -14.39 -4.54 -11.61
CA TYR A 52 -15.49 -3.58 -11.52
C TYR A 52 -16.10 -3.27 -12.89
N LYS A 53 -15.29 -3.17 -13.95
CA LYS A 53 -15.79 -3.00 -15.33
C LYS A 53 -16.60 -4.21 -15.80
N ALA A 54 -16.19 -5.42 -15.43
CA ALA A 54 -16.90 -6.64 -15.77
C ALA A 54 -18.19 -6.83 -14.94
N MET A 55 -18.15 -6.46 -13.67
CA MET A 55 -19.26 -6.57 -12.74
C MET A 55 -19.21 -5.39 -11.74
N PRO A 56 -20.01 -4.34 -11.97
CA PRO A 56 -19.98 -3.17 -11.11
C PRO A 56 -20.66 -3.48 -9.77
N VAL A 57 -19.87 -3.46 -8.71
CA VAL A 57 -20.32 -3.61 -7.31
C VAL A 57 -19.98 -2.33 -6.55
N GLU A 58 -20.95 -1.73 -5.85
CA GLU A 58 -20.74 -0.44 -5.16
C GLU A 58 -19.59 -0.47 -4.14
N ASN A 59 -19.39 -1.60 -3.46
CA ASN A 59 -18.29 -1.78 -2.50
C ASN A 59 -16.90 -1.69 -3.16
N ASP A 60 -16.77 -2.00 -4.44
CA ASP A 60 -15.51 -1.92 -5.16
C ASP A 60 -15.11 -0.48 -5.44
N LEU A 61 -16.07 0.44 -5.66
CA LEU A 61 -15.78 1.88 -5.78
C LEU A 61 -15.18 2.46 -4.51
N ILE A 62 -15.76 2.11 -3.35
CA ILE A 62 -15.25 2.54 -2.04
C ILE A 62 -13.83 2.00 -1.84
N THR A 63 -13.63 0.72 -2.16
CA THR A 63 -12.33 0.06 -2.05
C THR A 63 -11.28 0.69 -2.97
N LEU A 64 -11.62 0.99 -4.23
CA LEU A 64 -10.75 1.68 -5.18
C LEU A 64 -10.35 3.07 -4.68
N SER A 65 -11.31 3.84 -4.16
CA SER A 65 -11.05 5.17 -3.62
C SER A 65 -10.04 5.12 -2.47
N ILE A 66 -10.21 4.18 -1.53
CA ILE A 66 -9.28 3.97 -0.42
C ILE A 66 -7.89 3.59 -0.93
N LEU A 67 -7.79 2.62 -1.84
CA LEU A 67 -6.51 2.14 -2.36
C LEU A 67 -5.77 3.23 -3.15
N ARG A 68 -6.47 4.01 -3.98
CA ARG A 68 -5.89 5.15 -4.71
C ARG A 68 -5.36 6.22 -3.75
N LYS A 69 -6.10 6.52 -2.67
CA LYS A 69 -5.64 7.46 -1.63
C LYS A 69 -4.38 6.96 -0.93
N GLN A 70 -4.32 5.67 -0.60
CA GLN A 70 -3.14 5.04 0.00
C GLN A 70 -1.92 5.09 -0.95
N LEU A 71 -2.13 4.86 -2.25
CA LEU A 71 -1.08 4.95 -3.26
C LEU A 71 -0.51 6.36 -3.36
N ALA A 72 -1.37 7.38 -3.43
CA ALA A 72 -0.96 8.77 -3.48
C ALA A 72 -0.16 9.18 -2.22
N GLN A 73 -0.56 8.69 -1.05
CA GLN A 73 0.18 8.96 0.19
C GLN A 73 1.55 8.27 0.20
N LEU A 74 1.65 7.02 -0.26
CA LEU A 74 2.93 6.32 -0.34
C LEU A 74 3.89 6.95 -1.36
N ARG A 75 3.39 7.46 -2.50
CA ARG A 75 4.20 8.20 -3.47
C ARG A 75 4.84 9.44 -2.85
N LYS A 76 4.06 10.22 -2.10
CA LYS A 76 4.59 11.38 -1.35
C LYS A 76 5.65 11.01 -0.32
N VAL A 77 5.61 9.79 0.22
CA VAL A 77 6.65 9.30 1.13
C VAL A 77 7.91 8.90 0.38
N ALA A 78 7.77 8.34 -0.83
CA ALA A 78 8.90 8.00 -1.69
C ALA A 78 9.67 9.27 -2.11
N GLU A 79 8.95 10.27 -2.61
CA GLU A 79 9.51 11.56 -3.05
C GLU A 79 10.21 12.37 -1.95
N ARG A 80 9.97 12.06 -0.67
CA ARG A 80 10.60 12.72 0.49
C ARG A 80 11.86 12.02 0.99
N LYS A 81 12.10 10.78 0.53
CA LYS A 81 13.24 9.95 0.95
C LYS A 81 14.38 9.95 -0.05
N GLU A 82 14.14 10.42 -1.28
CA GLU A 82 15.18 10.84 -2.24
C GLU A 82 15.71 12.23 -1.88
#